data_AF-A0A645HJT3-F1
#
_entry.id   AF-A0A645HJT3-F1
#
_cell.length_a   1.000
_cell.length_b   1.000
_cell.length_c   1.000
_cell.angle_alpha   90.00
_cell.angle_beta   90.00
_cell.angle_gamma   90.00
#
_symmetry.space_group_name_H-M   'P 1'
#
loop_
_entity.id
_entity.type
_entity.pdbx_description
1 polymer ?
#
loop_
_entity_poly.entity_id
_entity_poly.type
_entity_poly.pdbx_seq_one_letter_code
_entity_poly.pdbx_strand_id
1 'polypeptide(L)'
;MMMLEADETIKAARQINGLNVIMLRKENADSSSLKGYAEVLRNKCENSFVFISNVVDDKITFVVASSKEAIEKGLMAGEIAKLAATMSGGNGGGRPDLAQSGGKDSSKLDEIFNTIESKLA
;
A
#
# COMPACT_ATOMS: atom_id res chain seq x y z
N MET A 1 1.88 2.36 18.34
CA MET A 1 2.20 3.78 18.09
C MET A 1 1.78 4.27 16.70
N MET A 2 1.74 3.41 15.66
CA MET A 2 1.32 3.79 14.29
C MET A 2 -0.04 4.51 14.19
N MET A 3 -1.05 4.10 14.96
CA MET A 3 -2.38 4.74 14.93
C MET A 3 -2.36 6.22 15.35
N LEU A 4 -1.41 6.62 16.19
CA LEU A 4 -1.27 8.00 16.66
C LEU A 4 -0.64 8.92 15.60
N GLU A 5 0.13 8.35 14.68
CA GLU A 5 0.86 9.06 13.62
C GLU A 5 0.05 9.16 12.32
N ALA A 6 -1.20 8.67 12.31
CA ALA A 6 -2.05 8.64 11.13
C ALA A 6 -2.25 10.05 10.54
N ASP A 7 -2.51 11.04 11.39
CA ASP A 7 -2.79 12.40 10.94
C ASP A 7 -1.54 13.07 10.35
N GLU A 8 -0.36 12.79 10.89
CA GLU A 8 0.92 13.26 10.33
C GLU A 8 1.23 12.58 9.00
N THR A 9 0.98 11.27 8.91
CA THR A 9 1.13 10.50 7.66
C THR A 9 0.21 11.04 6.56
N ILE A 10 -1.03 11.39 6.89
CA ILE A 10 -1.99 11.97 5.94
C ILE A 10 -1.54 13.36 5.48
N LYS A 11 -1.02 14.20 6.39
CA LYS A 11 -0.46 15.51 6.02
C LYS A 11 0.73 15.41 5.06
N ALA A 12 1.48 14.32 5.13
CA ALA A 12 2.60 14.05 4.24
C ALA A 12 2.19 13.36 2.92
N ALA A 13 0.89 13.12 2.69
CA ALA A 13 0.42 12.52 1.45
C ALA A 13 0.77 13.38 0.23
N ARG A 14 1.19 12.73 -0.86
CA ARG A 14 1.47 13.40 -2.12
C ARG A 14 0.19 13.55 -2.92
N GLN A 15 -0.04 14.73 -3.49
CA GLN A 15 -1.16 14.95 -4.41
C GLN A 15 -0.76 14.58 -5.84
N ILE A 16 -1.40 13.55 -6.39
CA ILE A 16 -1.14 13.06 -7.75
C ILE A 16 -2.48 12.79 -8.44
N ASN A 17 -2.75 13.46 -9.56
CA ASN A 17 -3.97 13.25 -10.35
C ASN A 17 -5.28 13.32 -9.55
N GLY A 18 -5.34 14.21 -8.54
CA GLY A 18 -6.49 14.39 -7.66
C GLY A 18 -6.65 13.32 -6.57
N LEU A 19 -5.63 12.47 -6.37
CA LEU A 19 -5.57 11.50 -5.30
C LEU A 19 -4.54 11.91 -4.23
N ASN A 20 -4.87 11.63 -2.98
CA ASN A 20 -3.92 11.64 -1.87
C ASN A 20 -3.17 10.31 -1.81
N VAL A 21 -1.91 10.32 -2.23
CA VAL A 21 -1.06 9.14 -2.34
C VAL A 21 -0.17 9.01 -1.11
N ILE A 22 -0.31 7.88 -0.41
CA ILE A 22 0.50 7.50 0.75
C ILE A 22 1.23 6.20 0.41
N MET A 23 2.56 6.28 0.31
CA MET A 23 3.41 5.11 0.06
C MET A 23 4.42 4.97 1.20
N LEU A 24 4.34 3.87 1.96
CA LEU A 24 5.12 3.68 3.18
C LEU A 24 5.97 2.41 3.11
N ARG A 25 7.20 2.52 3.62
CA ARG A 25 8.07 1.37 3.91
C ARG A 25 8.14 1.18 5.41
N LYS A 26 7.85 -0.02 5.88
CA LYS A 26 7.91 -0.45 7.27
C LYS A 26 8.85 -1.64 7.40
N GLU A 27 9.32 -1.87 8.62
CA GLU A 27 10.13 -3.01 8.99
C GLU A 27 9.63 -3.55 10.32
N ASN A 28 9.65 -4.88 10.48
CA ASN A 28 9.33 -5.55 11.74
C ASN A 28 7.94 -5.18 12.32
N ALA A 29 7.00 -4.77 11.47
CA ALA A 29 5.64 -4.45 11.90
C ALA A 29 4.73 -5.68 11.87
N ASP A 30 3.78 -5.75 12.81
CA ASP A 30 2.75 -6.78 12.83
C ASP A 30 1.81 -6.65 11.62
N SER A 31 1.66 -7.74 10.87
CA SER A 31 0.92 -7.75 9.60
C SER A 31 -0.57 -7.46 9.75
N SER A 32 -1.18 -7.84 10.89
CA SER A 32 -2.60 -7.56 11.16
C SER A 32 -2.83 -6.09 11.46
N SER A 33 -1.90 -5.48 12.21
CA SER A 33 -1.90 -4.06 12.55
C SER A 33 -1.70 -3.17 11.33
N LEU A 34 -0.89 -3.58 10.36
CA LEU A 34 -0.67 -2.84 9.11
C LEU A 34 -1.93 -2.74 8.25
N LYS A 35 -2.71 -3.81 8.16
CA LYS A 35 -3.98 -3.80 7.43
C LYS A 35 -4.97 -2.81 8.06
N GLY A 36 -5.10 -2.84 9.38
CA GLY A 36 -5.92 -1.87 10.11
C GLY A 36 -5.42 -0.44 9.94
N TYR A 37 -4.09 -0.23 9.94
CA TYR A 37 -3.51 1.09 9.73
C TYR A 37 -3.80 1.65 8.32
N ALA A 38 -3.64 0.84 7.27
CA ALA A 38 -3.98 1.26 5.91
C ALA A 38 -5.47 1.60 5.77
N GLU A 39 -6.35 0.85 6.42
CA GLU A 39 -7.79 1.15 6.45
C GLU A 39 -8.08 2.47 7.16
N VAL A 40 -7.43 2.75 8.30
CA VAL A 40 -7.55 4.03 9.01
C VAL A 40 -7.07 5.20 8.14
N LEU A 41 -5.92 5.06 7.46
CA LEU A 41 -5.41 6.08 6.55
C LEU A 41 -6.41 6.35 5.41
N ARG A 42 -6.93 5.29 4.77
CA ARG A 42 -7.92 5.42 3.70
C ARG A 42 -9.20 6.10 4.18
N ASN A 43 -9.70 5.73 5.36
CA ASN A 43 -10.96 6.26 5.87
C ASN A 43 -10.86 7.71 6.35
N LYS A 44 -9.69 8.15 6.82
CA LYS A 44 -9.44 9.53 7.26
C LYS A 44 -9.01 10.47 6.12
N CYS A 45 -8.52 9.91 5.01
CA CYS A 45 -7.98 10.68 3.89
C CYS A 45 -8.88 10.50 2.65
N GLU A 46 -9.55 11.58 2.25
CA GLU A 46 -10.39 11.58 1.05
C GLU A 46 -9.56 11.28 -0.22
N ASN A 47 -10.18 10.65 -1.21
CA ASN A 47 -9.56 10.35 -2.51
C ASN A 47 -8.19 9.67 -2.37
N SER A 48 -8.05 8.74 -1.42
CA SER A 48 -6.75 8.21 -1.03
C SER A 48 -6.37 6.92 -1.77
N PHE A 49 -5.08 6.80 -2.04
CA PHE A 49 -4.43 5.55 -2.41
C PHE A 49 -3.29 5.29 -1.43
N VAL A 50 -3.35 4.16 -0.72
CA VAL A 50 -2.40 3.77 0.31
C VAL A 50 -1.70 2.49 -0.11
N PHE A 51 -0.37 2.52 -0.16
CA PHE A 51 0.49 1.36 -0.41
C PHE A 51 1.52 1.25 0.71
N ILE A 52 1.57 0.10 1.39
CA ILE A 52 2.51 -0.14 2.49
C ILE A 52 3.27 -1.43 2.19
N SER A 53 4.59 -1.38 2.25
CA SER A 53 5.44 -2.58 2.32
C SER A 53 5.97 -2.76 3.74
N ASN A 54 6.11 -4.00 4.19
CA ASN A 54 6.72 -4.35 5.46
C ASN A 54 7.67 -5.53 5.30
N VAL A 55 8.91 -5.40 5.76
CA VAL A 55 9.90 -6.48 5.72
C VAL A 55 10.09 -7.09 7.11
N VAL A 56 9.99 -8.42 7.20
CA VAL A 56 10.27 -9.21 8.41
C VAL A 56 11.01 -10.47 7.98
N ASP A 57 12.24 -10.67 8.47
CA ASP A 57 13.08 -11.85 8.16
C ASP A 57 13.07 -12.21 6.65
N ASP A 58 13.38 -11.23 5.79
CA ASP A 58 13.39 -11.29 4.32
C ASP A 58 12.04 -11.52 3.63
N LYS A 59 10.96 -11.74 4.39
CA LYS A 59 9.60 -11.81 3.85
C LYS A 59 9.00 -10.42 3.77
N ILE A 60 8.35 -10.13 2.65
CA ILE A 60 7.64 -8.88 2.46
C ILE A 60 6.16 -9.11 2.66
N THR A 61 5.50 -8.21 3.36
CA THR A 61 4.05 -8.06 3.34
C THR A 61 3.71 -6.75 2.65
N PHE A 62 2.79 -6.80 1.69
CA PHE A 62 2.19 -5.61 1.09
C PHE A 62 0.76 -5.44 1.57
N VAL A 63 0.38 -4.22 1.92
CA VAL A 63 -0.99 -3.82 2.22
C VAL A 63 -1.35 -2.67 1.29
N VAL A 64 -2.49 -2.78 0.63
CA VAL A 64 -2.99 -1.75 -0.28
C VAL A 64 -4.41 -1.41 0.12
N ALA A 65 -4.72 -0.11 0.23
CA ALA A 65 -6.07 0.39 0.46
C ALA A 65 -6.36 1.51 -0.54
N SER A 66 -7.49 1.39 -1.23
CA SER A 66 -7.89 2.32 -2.29
C SER A 66 -9.26 2.89 -1.96
N SER A 67 -9.39 4.22 -2.01
CA SER A 67 -10.70 4.88 -1.97
C SER A 67 -11.52 4.53 -3.20
N LYS A 68 -12.80 4.90 -3.20
CA LYS A 68 -13.68 4.70 -4.35
C LYS A 68 -13.11 5.39 -5.60
N GLU A 69 -12.63 6.62 -5.46
CA GLU A 69 -12.06 7.43 -6.54
C GLU A 69 -10.76 6.82 -7.07
N ALA A 70 -9.92 6.26 -6.19
CA ALA A 70 -8.73 5.53 -6.61
C ALA A 70 -9.10 4.27 -7.43
N ILE A 71 -10.13 3.53 -7.00
CA ILE A 71 -10.65 2.37 -7.75
C ILE A 71 -11.20 2.79 -9.12
N GLU A 72 -11.99 3.87 -9.19
CA GLU A 72 -12.52 4.41 -10.45
C GLU A 72 -11.40 4.84 -11.42
N LYS A 73 -10.24 5.25 -10.90
CA LYS A 73 -9.02 5.52 -11.65
C LYS A 73 -8.18 4.27 -11.98
N GLY A 74 -8.68 3.07 -11.67
CA GLY A 74 -8.01 1.80 -11.99
C GLY A 74 -6.98 1.32 -10.97
N LEU A 75 -6.88 1.97 -9.80
CA LEU A 75 -5.97 1.59 -8.72
C LEU A 75 -6.63 0.57 -7.77
N MET A 76 -7.04 -0.59 -8.28
CA MET A 76 -7.66 -1.63 -7.47
C MET A 76 -6.64 -2.27 -6.52
N ALA A 77 -6.93 -2.24 -5.21
CA ALA A 77 -6.01 -2.72 -4.18
C ALA A 77 -5.57 -4.17 -4.39
N GLY A 78 -6.50 -5.07 -4.73
CA GLY A 78 -6.22 -6.47 -5.03
C GLY A 78 -5.23 -6.67 -6.19
N GLU A 79 -5.33 -5.86 -7.24
CA GLU A 79 -4.46 -5.95 -8.42
C GLU A 79 -3.06 -5.40 -8.13
N ILE A 80 -2.98 -4.24 -7.45
CA ILE A 80 -1.70 -3.65 -7.05
C ILE A 80 -0.95 -4.55 -6.06
N ALA A 81 -1.65 -5.11 -5.08
CA ALA A 81 -1.06 -6.05 -4.13
C ALA A 81 -0.50 -7.29 -4.85
N LYS A 82 -1.28 -7.88 -5.76
CA LYS A 82 -0.84 -9.02 -6.57
C LYS A 82 0.38 -8.69 -7.43
N LEU A 83 0.41 -7.51 -8.06
CA LEU A 83 1.55 -7.05 -8.84
C LEU A 83 2.82 -6.98 -7.98
N ALA A 84 2.78 -6.29 -6.85
CA ALA A 84 3.91 -6.15 -5.93
C ALA A 84 4.42 -7.50 -5.41
N ALA A 85 3.50 -8.39 -5.02
CA ALA A 85 3.83 -9.74 -4.61
C ALA A 85 4.51 -10.54 -5.72
N THR A 86 3.99 -10.48 -6.95
CA THR A 86 4.54 -11.22 -8.10
C THR A 86 5.95 -10.74 -8.44
N MET A 87 6.18 -9.42 -8.44
CA MET A 87 7.51 -8.82 -8.70
C MET A 87 8.57 -9.26 -7.68
N SER A 88 8.16 -9.60 -6.46
CA SER A 88 9.03 -10.09 -5.38
C SER A 88 8.96 -11.61 -5.18
N GLY A 89 8.51 -12.38 -6.18
CA GLY A 89 8.48 -13.85 -6.15
C GLY A 89 7.43 -14.47 -5.23
N GLY A 90 6.44 -13.69 -4.81
CA GLY A 90 5.32 -14.10 -3.98
C GLY A 90 4.00 -14.20 -4.73
N ASN A 91 2.90 -14.19 -3.99
CA ASN A 91 1.54 -14.25 -4.54
C ASN A 91 0.54 -13.57 -3.58
N GLY A 92 -0.67 -13.32 -4.07
CA GLY A 92 -1.76 -12.80 -3.26
C GLY A 92 -2.86 -12.16 -4.10
N GLY A 93 -3.72 -11.42 -3.40
CA GLY A 93 -4.85 -10.73 -3.97
C GLY A 93 -5.76 -10.21 -2.86
N GLY A 94 -6.90 -9.66 -3.23
CA GLY A 94 -7.85 -9.14 -2.25
C GLY A 94 -8.99 -8.43 -2.94
N ARG A 95 -9.75 -7.68 -2.15
CA ARG A 95 -10.85 -6.88 -2.68
C ARG A 95 -10.29 -5.64 -3.40
N PRO A 96 -11.07 -5.00 -4.29
CA PRO A 96 -10.67 -3.76 -4.95
C PRO A 96 -10.34 -2.61 -3.99
N ASP A 97 -10.93 -2.61 -2.79
CA ASP A 97 -10.81 -1.54 -1.80
C ASP A 97 -9.72 -1.76 -0.75
N LEU A 98 -9.38 -3.02 -0.47
CA LEU A 98 -8.39 -3.41 0.53
C LEU A 98 -7.84 -4.81 0.23
N ALA A 99 -6.51 -4.91 0.19
CA ALA A 99 -5.82 -6.16 -0.08
C ALA A 99 -4.54 -6.31 0.73
N GLN A 100 -4.14 -7.56 0.94
CA GLN A 100 -2.88 -7.93 1.57
C GLN A 100 -2.26 -9.09 0.81
N SER A 101 -0.94 -9.03 0.61
CA SER A 101 -0.21 -10.05 -0.14
C SER A 101 1.21 -10.22 0.41
N GLY A 102 1.86 -11.34 0.06
CA GLY A 102 3.19 -11.68 0.52
C GLY A 102 4.20 -11.76 -0.62
N GLY A 103 5.41 -11.28 -0.39
CA GLY A 103 6.59 -11.35 -1.26
C GLY A 103 7.76 -12.08 -0.58
N LYS A 104 8.77 -12.46 -1.36
CA LYS A 104 9.94 -13.24 -0.89
C LYS A 104 11.29 -12.57 -1.14
N ASP A 105 11.34 -11.50 -1.93
CA ASP A 105 12.58 -10.84 -2.33
C ASP A 105 12.53 -9.34 -2.07
N SER A 106 13.03 -8.92 -0.90
CA SER A 106 13.08 -7.52 -0.44
C SER A 106 13.98 -6.63 -1.31
N SER A 107 14.91 -7.20 -2.09
CA SER A 107 15.76 -6.45 -3.01
C SER A 107 14.96 -5.78 -4.15
N LYS A 108 13.72 -6.24 -4.38
CA LYS A 108 12.81 -5.72 -5.40
C LYS A 108 11.99 -4.51 -4.97
N LEU A 109 12.11 -4.05 -3.73
CA LEU A 109 11.27 -2.97 -3.21
C LEU A 109 11.38 -1.67 -4.01
N ASP A 110 12.59 -1.26 -4.42
CA ASP A 110 12.74 -0.03 -5.21
C ASP A 110 12.06 -0.14 -6.58
N GLU A 111 12.23 -1.27 -7.26
CA GLU A 111 11.57 -1.57 -8.54
C GLU A 111 10.04 -1.57 -8.39
N ILE A 112 9.52 -2.15 -7.30
CA ILE A 112 8.08 -2.20 -6.99
C ILE A 112 7.52 -0.80 -6.76
N PHE A 113 8.20 0.02 -5.95
CA PHE A 113 7.74 1.40 -5.69
C PHE A 113 7.70 2.22 -6.97
N ASN A 114 8.74 2.17 -7.80
CA ASN A 114 8.79 2.88 -9.08
C ASN A 114 7.66 2.42 -10.04
N THR A 115 7.39 1.11 -10.06
CA THR A 115 6.32 0.54 -10.89
C THR A 115 4.94 1.01 -10.43
N ILE A 116 4.71 1.08 -9.12
CA ILE A 116 3.45 1.58 -8.57
C ILE A 116 3.30 3.08 -8.80
N GLU A 117 4.37 3.86 -8.61
CA GLU A 117 4.35 5.30 -8.92
C GLU A 117 4.00 5.57 -10.38
N SER A 118 4.51 4.77 -11.31
CA SER A 118 4.19 4.89 -12.74
C SER A 118 2.71 4.62 -13.06
N LYS A 119 1.98 3.91 -12.19
CA LYS A 119 0.53 3.68 -12.33
C LYS A 119 -0.33 4.82 -11.78
N LEU A 120 0.28 5.75 -11.02
CA LEU A 120 -0.42 6.91 -10.47
C LEU A 120 -0.50 8.08 -11.47
N ALA A 121 0.32 8.03 -12.53
CA ALA A 121 0.45 9.04 -13.58
C ALA A 121 -0.69 8.99 -14.62
#